data_AF-A0A251SWH2-F1
#
_entry.id   AF-A0A251SWH2-F1
#
_cell.length_a   1.000
_cell.length_b   1.000
_cell.length_c   1.000
_cell.angle_alpha   90.00
_cell.angle_beta   90.00
_cell.angle_gamma   90.00
#
_symmetry.space_group_name_H-M   'P 1'
#
loop_
_entity.id
_entity.type
_entity.pdbx_description
1 polymer ?
#
loop_
_entity_poly.entity_id
_entity_poly.type
_entity_poly.pdbx_seq_one_letter_code
_entity_poly.pdbx_strand_id
1 'polypeptide(L)'
;MHEATKAPRVSFFDYIVIGGGTTGIPIATTLSANYSVLLLERGGSPYNDANITKAENFGLYFLDTSQDSPVQQFVVEGVANGRARVLGGGTSINAGFYSRGEKQFNKEARLKDEDLIQDSYEWTEKVMVFDQDVQNWQSAVGAGLVEAGVTPDNGFTYDHLVGTKVGGAIFDKNGTRHTAADLLQYANPEGLSLFLHATLKAKGLWSSVRRYARTKHVAYLKREKNNEIILSAGALGSPQLLMLSGIGPKDQLDALNIKIVLEQPFVGQDMADNPLNVLFIPSPIGVERSLVQVAGITPFGSYIEAIGGFNVIFVNLSDYQGYTPEV
;
A
#
# COMPACT_ATOMS: atom_id res chain seq x y z
N MET A 1 10.41 4.67 -16.64
CA MET A 1 9.42 3.57 -16.45
C MET A 1 9.18 2.87 -17.77
N HIS A 2 9.30 1.55 -17.80
CA HIS A 2 9.15 0.76 -19.02
C HIS A 2 8.39 -0.54 -18.78
N GLU A 3 7.78 -1.08 -19.82
CA GLU A 3 7.25 -2.45 -19.81
C GLU A 3 8.37 -3.48 -19.65
N ALA A 4 8.14 -4.52 -18.85
CA ALA A 4 9.11 -5.59 -18.67
C ALA A 4 9.59 -6.18 -20.01
N THR A 5 8.73 -6.30 -21.00
CA THR A 5 9.10 -6.81 -22.34
C THR A 5 10.26 -6.06 -23.00
N LYS A 6 10.49 -4.80 -22.63
CA LYS A 6 11.56 -3.94 -23.15
C LYS A 6 12.90 -4.08 -22.41
N ALA A 7 12.97 -4.82 -21.30
CA ALA A 7 14.22 -4.94 -20.56
C ALA A 7 15.27 -5.75 -21.35
N PRO A 8 16.57 -5.47 -21.14
CA PRO A 8 17.63 -6.26 -21.74
C PRO A 8 17.57 -7.72 -21.26
N ARG A 9 18.24 -8.64 -21.98
CA ARG A 9 18.34 -10.03 -21.54
C ARG A 9 19.13 -10.17 -20.23
N VAL A 10 20.17 -9.36 -20.06
CA VAL A 10 21.06 -9.35 -18.89
C VAL A 10 21.36 -7.92 -18.50
N SER A 11 21.41 -7.64 -17.20
CA SER A 11 21.78 -6.33 -16.64
C SER A 11 22.45 -6.47 -15.28
N PHE A 12 23.15 -5.42 -14.85
CA PHE A 12 23.86 -5.36 -13.57
C PHE A 12 23.51 -4.07 -12.83
N PHE A 13 23.22 -4.17 -11.53
CA PHE A 13 22.82 -3.05 -10.69
C PHE A 13 23.50 -3.12 -9.33
N ASP A 14 23.60 -1.97 -8.65
CA ASP A 14 24.09 -1.93 -7.26
C ASP A 14 23.00 -2.44 -6.32
N TYR A 15 21.74 -2.06 -6.60
CA TYR A 15 20.57 -2.52 -5.84
C TYR A 15 19.47 -3.05 -6.75
N ILE A 16 18.80 -4.11 -6.32
CA ILE A 16 17.59 -4.63 -6.96
C ILE A 16 16.46 -4.62 -5.93
N VAL A 17 15.47 -3.76 -6.15
CA VAL A 17 14.27 -3.63 -5.31
C VAL A 17 13.11 -4.38 -5.95
N ILE A 18 12.53 -5.31 -5.19
CA ILE A 18 11.45 -6.18 -5.65
C ILE A 18 10.13 -5.72 -5.03
N GLY A 19 9.25 -5.15 -5.86
CA GLY A 19 7.95 -4.59 -5.47
C GLY A 19 7.97 -3.07 -5.54
N GLY A 20 7.25 -2.49 -6.49
CA GLY A 20 7.07 -1.05 -6.64
C GLY A 20 5.88 -0.53 -5.83
N GLY A 21 5.83 -0.91 -4.54
CA GLY A 21 4.76 -0.53 -3.62
C GLY A 21 5.17 0.57 -2.65
N THR A 22 4.37 0.71 -1.58
CA THR A 22 4.49 1.73 -0.53
C THR A 22 5.91 1.90 0.02
N THR A 23 6.65 0.81 0.23
CA THR A 23 8.03 0.87 0.75
C THR A 23 9.10 0.75 -0.32
N GLY A 24 8.84 0.00 -1.41
CA GLY A 24 9.84 -0.23 -2.44
C GLY A 24 10.16 1.00 -3.27
N ILE A 25 9.17 1.86 -3.53
CA ILE A 25 9.39 3.11 -4.25
C ILE A 25 10.28 4.09 -3.48
N PRO A 26 9.97 4.48 -2.23
CA PRO A 26 10.84 5.41 -1.49
C PRO A 26 12.27 4.87 -1.36
N ILE A 27 12.45 3.57 -1.09
CA ILE A 27 13.77 2.94 -1.05
C ILE A 27 14.51 3.10 -2.39
N ALA A 28 13.85 2.74 -3.50
CA ALA A 28 14.48 2.81 -4.83
C ALA A 28 14.80 4.26 -5.23
N THR A 29 13.90 5.19 -4.93
CA THR A 29 14.11 6.64 -5.14
C THR A 29 15.34 7.11 -4.38
N THR A 30 15.43 6.85 -3.08
CA THR A 30 16.56 7.28 -2.24
C THR A 30 17.88 6.68 -2.71
N LEU A 31 17.92 5.38 -3.01
CA LEU A 31 19.14 4.72 -3.48
C LEU A 31 19.58 5.24 -4.86
N SER A 32 18.64 5.59 -5.74
CA SER A 32 18.95 6.05 -7.10
C SER A 32 19.77 7.34 -7.14
N ALA A 33 19.75 8.13 -6.06
CA ALA A 33 20.54 9.36 -5.97
C ALA A 33 22.04 9.12 -6.21
N ASN A 34 22.56 7.98 -5.74
CA ASN A 34 24.00 7.67 -5.78
C ASN A 34 24.32 6.32 -6.45
N TYR A 35 23.32 5.49 -6.74
CA TYR A 35 23.51 4.12 -7.19
C TYR A 35 22.65 3.77 -8.38
N SER A 36 23.07 2.75 -9.13
CA SER A 36 22.23 2.12 -10.15
C SER A 36 21.25 1.15 -9.50
N VAL A 37 19.96 1.41 -9.66
CA VAL A 37 18.88 0.69 -9.00
C VAL A 37 17.94 0.09 -10.04
N LEU A 38 17.57 -1.17 -9.84
CA LEU A 38 16.50 -1.82 -10.57
C LEU A 38 15.26 -1.92 -9.66
N LEU A 39 14.16 -1.30 -10.05
CA LEU A 39 12.85 -1.47 -9.41
C LEU A 39 11.94 -2.35 -10.29
N LEU A 40 11.41 -3.42 -9.72
CA LEU A 40 10.52 -4.36 -10.41
C LEU A 40 9.12 -4.34 -9.78
N GLU A 41 8.11 -3.99 -10.56
CA GLU A 41 6.69 -4.05 -10.16
C GLU A 41 5.95 -5.07 -11.03
N ARG A 42 5.17 -5.96 -10.40
CA ARG A 42 4.44 -7.02 -11.11
C ARG A 42 3.18 -6.52 -11.83
N GLY A 43 2.62 -5.39 -11.40
CA GLY A 43 1.45 -4.74 -11.96
C GLY A 43 1.76 -3.63 -12.96
N GLY A 44 0.70 -2.95 -13.40
CA GLY A 44 0.75 -1.83 -14.35
C GLY A 44 0.93 -0.46 -13.69
N SER A 45 0.67 0.59 -14.47
CA SER A 45 0.74 1.99 -14.04
C SER A 45 -0.62 2.46 -13.50
N PRO A 46 -0.67 3.24 -12.39
CA PRO A 46 -1.93 3.77 -11.86
C PRO A 46 -2.47 4.95 -12.68
N TYR A 47 -1.62 5.69 -13.41
CA TYR A 47 -1.94 7.05 -13.90
C TYR A 47 -2.96 7.13 -15.05
N ASN A 48 -3.24 6.03 -15.73
CA ASN A 48 -4.21 6.00 -16.84
C ASN A 48 -5.53 5.32 -16.45
N ASP A 49 -5.78 5.15 -15.15
CA ASP A 49 -6.99 4.53 -14.64
C ASP A 49 -7.72 5.49 -13.67
N ALA A 50 -8.88 5.98 -14.10
CA ALA A 50 -9.72 6.86 -13.30
C ALA A 50 -10.31 6.15 -12.07
N ASN A 51 -10.43 4.82 -12.09
CA ASN A 51 -10.88 4.06 -10.92
C ASN A 51 -9.84 4.10 -9.80
N ILE A 52 -8.56 4.22 -10.16
CA ILE A 52 -7.46 4.38 -9.22
C ILE A 52 -7.27 5.85 -8.83
N THR A 53 -7.23 6.74 -9.81
CA THR A 53 -6.75 8.12 -9.62
C THR A 53 -7.80 9.09 -9.07
N LYS A 54 -9.08 8.71 -9.00
CA LYS A 54 -10.15 9.59 -8.50
C LYS A 54 -10.86 9.04 -7.26
N ALA A 55 -10.99 9.88 -6.24
CA ALA A 55 -11.65 9.57 -4.97
C ALA A 55 -13.10 9.11 -5.16
N GLU A 56 -13.83 9.73 -6.08
CA GLU A 56 -15.24 9.42 -6.39
C GLU A 56 -15.45 7.98 -6.90
N ASN A 57 -14.41 7.36 -7.44
CA ASN A 57 -14.39 5.99 -7.97
C ASN A 57 -13.78 4.98 -6.98
N PHE A 58 -13.50 5.40 -5.74
CA PHE A 58 -12.95 4.52 -4.72
C PHE A 58 -13.74 3.21 -4.63
N GLY A 59 -13.02 2.10 -4.68
CA GLY A 59 -13.58 0.75 -4.55
C GLY A 59 -14.04 0.10 -5.85
N LEU A 60 -14.22 0.83 -6.96
CA LEU A 60 -14.66 0.23 -8.23
C LEU A 60 -13.66 -0.82 -8.77
N TYR A 61 -12.37 -0.64 -8.52
CA TYR A 61 -11.34 -1.62 -8.88
C TYR A 61 -11.46 -2.96 -8.12
N PHE A 62 -12.23 -3.05 -7.03
CA PHE A 62 -12.52 -4.33 -6.39
C PHE A 62 -13.50 -5.18 -7.21
N LEU A 63 -14.19 -4.61 -8.21
CA LEU A 63 -15.07 -5.34 -9.12
C LEU A 63 -14.32 -5.85 -10.36
N ASP A 64 -13.08 -5.40 -10.59
CA ASP A 64 -12.29 -5.79 -11.75
C ASP A 64 -11.65 -7.18 -11.54
N THR A 65 -12.21 -8.18 -12.22
CA THR A 65 -11.71 -9.56 -12.24
C THR A 65 -10.78 -9.85 -13.42
N SER A 66 -10.36 -8.83 -14.16
CA SER A 66 -9.49 -8.98 -15.33
C SER A 66 -8.09 -9.49 -14.93
N GLN A 67 -7.39 -10.08 -15.91
CA GLN A 67 -6.03 -10.57 -15.69
C GLN A 67 -5.06 -9.46 -15.28
N ASP A 68 -5.31 -8.22 -15.68
CA ASP A 68 -4.46 -7.05 -15.40
C ASP A 68 -5.00 -6.15 -14.28
N SER A 69 -6.06 -6.59 -13.59
CA SER A 69 -6.66 -5.87 -12.46
C SER A 69 -5.60 -5.37 -11.47
N PRO A 70 -5.71 -4.10 -11.00
CA PRO A 70 -4.79 -3.52 -10.03
C PRO A 70 -4.95 -4.15 -8.63
N VAL A 71 -5.98 -4.98 -8.42
CA VAL A 71 -6.21 -5.74 -7.20
C VAL A 71 -6.13 -7.24 -7.50
N GLN A 72 -5.31 -7.95 -6.74
CA GLN A 72 -5.42 -9.40 -6.64
C GLN A 72 -6.30 -9.74 -5.45
N GLN A 73 -7.51 -10.21 -5.72
CA GLN A 73 -8.42 -10.75 -4.72
C GLN A 73 -7.97 -12.12 -4.22
N PHE A 74 -8.26 -12.42 -2.96
CA PHE A 74 -8.06 -13.72 -2.33
C PHE A 74 -9.00 -13.90 -1.14
N VAL A 75 -9.13 -15.13 -0.63
CA VAL A 75 -9.94 -15.45 0.55
C VAL A 75 -9.07 -16.21 1.53
N VAL A 76 -9.07 -15.79 2.81
CA VAL A 76 -8.42 -16.49 3.92
C VAL A 76 -9.47 -16.74 4.99
N GLU A 77 -9.62 -18.00 5.41
CA GLU A 77 -10.56 -18.37 6.48
C GLU A 77 -12.02 -17.90 6.26
N GLY A 78 -12.43 -17.79 4.99
CA GLY A 78 -13.76 -17.31 4.60
C GLY A 78 -13.91 -15.79 4.51
N VAL A 79 -12.86 -15.03 4.84
CA VAL A 79 -12.81 -13.56 4.71
C VAL A 79 -12.24 -13.18 3.35
N ALA A 80 -13.02 -12.45 2.55
CA ALA A 80 -12.57 -11.89 1.28
C ALA A 80 -11.63 -10.71 1.52
N ASN A 81 -10.50 -10.69 0.81
CA ASN A 81 -9.49 -9.65 0.94
C ASN A 81 -8.84 -9.37 -0.44
N GLY A 82 -8.08 -8.29 -0.56
CA GLY A 82 -7.43 -7.87 -1.79
C GLY A 82 -6.06 -7.26 -1.51
N ARG A 83 -5.07 -7.59 -2.36
CA ARG A 83 -3.75 -6.94 -2.33
C ARG A 83 -3.45 -6.22 -3.63
N ALA A 84 -2.70 -5.14 -3.56
CA ALA A 84 -2.32 -4.38 -4.73
C ALA A 84 -1.46 -5.19 -5.73
N ARG A 85 -1.67 -4.87 -7.01
CA ARG A 85 -0.91 -5.34 -8.17
C ARG A 85 -0.82 -4.19 -9.17
N VAL A 86 -0.21 -3.10 -8.73
CA VAL A 86 -0.06 -1.85 -9.49
C VAL A 86 1.10 -1.06 -8.87
N LEU A 87 1.80 -0.25 -9.67
CA LEU A 87 2.79 0.69 -9.15
C LEU A 87 2.16 1.64 -8.12
N GLY A 88 2.88 1.90 -7.03
CA GLY A 88 2.38 2.55 -5.82
C GLY A 88 1.88 1.55 -4.78
N GLY A 89 1.54 0.32 -5.16
CA GLY A 89 1.09 -0.71 -4.24
C GLY A 89 -0.19 -0.32 -3.51
N GLY A 90 -0.24 -0.52 -2.20
CA GLY A 90 -1.43 -0.26 -1.38
C GLY A 90 -1.92 1.19 -1.44
N THR A 91 -1.01 2.16 -1.63
CA THR A 91 -1.40 3.58 -1.73
C THR A 91 -2.25 3.87 -2.96
N SER A 92 -2.19 3.02 -3.98
CA SER A 92 -2.98 3.16 -5.21
C SER A 92 -4.41 2.63 -5.06
N ILE A 93 -4.72 1.86 -4.02
CA ILE A 93 -6.02 1.15 -3.88
C ILE A 93 -6.64 1.25 -2.47
N ASN A 94 -6.07 2.04 -1.56
CA ASN A 94 -6.58 2.18 -0.20
C ASN A 94 -7.63 3.30 -0.10
N ALA A 95 -8.25 3.43 1.08
CA ALA A 95 -9.23 4.48 1.40
C ALA A 95 -8.61 5.89 1.56
N GLY A 96 -7.28 5.97 1.58
CA GLY A 96 -6.52 7.20 1.46
C GLY A 96 -6.33 8.03 2.73
N PHE A 97 -6.87 7.61 3.88
CA PHE A 97 -6.56 8.22 5.17
C PHE A 97 -5.07 8.09 5.50
N TYR A 98 -4.50 9.15 6.08
CA TYR A 98 -3.10 9.22 6.48
C TYR A 98 -2.95 9.57 7.96
N SER A 99 -2.15 8.76 8.65
CA SER A 99 -1.66 9.00 10.00
C SER A 99 -0.22 8.51 10.11
N ARG A 100 0.59 9.19 10.90
CA ARG A 100 1.90 8.71 11.36
C ARG A 100 1.70 7.48 12.24
N GLY A 101 2.75 6.66 12.34
CA GLY A 101 2.76 5.46 13.16
C GLY A 101 2.83 5.78 14.66
N GLU A 102 2.45 4.81 15.48
CA GLU A 102 2.61 4.92 16.93
C GLU A 102 4.09 5.00 17.31
N LYS A 103 4.43 5.90 18.25
CA LYS A 103 5.79 5.99 18.80
C LYS A 103 6.26 4.67 19.44
N GLN A 104 5.32 3.84 19.90
CA GLN A 104 5.61 2.53 20.45
C GLN A 104 6.19 1.57 19.40
N PHE A 105 5.69 1.63 18.17
CA PHE A 105 6.22 0.83 17.05
C PHE A 105 7.70 1.15 16.79
N ASN A 106 8.10 2.43 16.83
CA ASN A 106 9.50 2.81 16.62
C ASN A 106 10.43 2.14 17.64
N LYS A 107 9.99 2.04 18.90
CA LYS A 107 10.75 1.35 19.96
C LYS A 107 10.86 -0.14 19.70
N GLU A 108 9.75 -0.79 19.33
CA GLU A 108 9.68 -2.23 19.05
C GLU A 108 10.51 -2.61 17.82
N ALA A 109 10.43 -1.80 16.77
CA ALA A 109 11.22 -1.93 15.54
C ALA A 109 12.69 -1.48 15.72
N ARG A 110 13.06 -0.96 16.89
CA ARG A 110 14.40 -0.45 17.23
C ARG A 110 14.88 0.65 16.28
N LEU A 111 13.96 1.48 15.80
CA LEU A 111 14.25 2.70 15.07
C LEU A 111 14.70 3.75 16.09
N LYS A 112 15.96 4.19 16.00
CA LYS A 112 16.60 5.05 17.03
C LYS A 112 16.87 6.48 16.58
N ASP A 113 16.86 6.71 15.27
CA ASP A 113 17.14 8.00 14.67
C ASP A 113 15.81 8.75 14.50
N GLU A 114 15.40 9.45 15.56
CA GLU A 114 14.11 10.17 15.59
C GLU A 114 14.07 11.29 14.56
N ASP A 115 15.20 11.95 14.30
CA ASP A 115 15.31 13.01 13.29
C ASP A 115 15.07 12.42 11.90
N LEU A 116 15.72 11.29 11.57
CA LEU A 116 15.50 10.62 10.29
C LEU A 116 14.07 10.09 10.12
N ILE A 117 13.43 9.62 11.21
CA ILE A 117 12.02 9.21 11.17
C ILE A 117 11.13 10.41 10.85
N GLN A 118 11.34 11.54 11.52
CA GLN A 118 10.59 12.77 11.28
C GLN A 118 10.80 13.28 9.85
N ASP A 119 12.06 13.38 9.40
CA ASP A 119 12.41 13.81 8.05
C ASP A 119 11.77 12.92 6.99
N SER A 120 11.68 11.60 7.24
CA SER A 120 11.04 10.64 6.34
C SER A 120 9.53 10.85 6.24
N TYR A 121 8.87 11.17 7.37
CA TYR A 121 7.45 11.54 7.37
C TYR A 121 7.24 12.83 6.58
N GLU A 122 7.98 13.89 6.89
CA GLU A 122 7.83 15.19 6.24
C GLU A 122 8.10 15.12 4.73
N TRP A 123 9.09 14.34 4.30
CA TRP A 123 9.37 14.12 2.88
C TRP A 123 8.19 13.46 2.15
N THR A 124 7.56 12.46 2.78
CA THR A 124 6.38 11.79 2.21
C THR A 124 5.16 12.72 2.22
N GLU A 125 4.94 13.40 3.34
CA GLU A 125 3.81 14.31 3.55
C GLU A 125 3.80 15.43 2.51
N LYS A 126 4.97 16.02 2.23
CA LYS A 126 5.14 17.07 1.22
C LYS A 126 4.70 16.68 -0.18
N VAL A 127 4.73 15.38 -0.50
CA VAL A 127 4.52 14.89 -1.87
C VAL A 127 3.11 14.39 -2.09
N MET A 128 2.56 13.67 -1.12
CA MET A 128 1.37 12.88 -1.34
C MET A 128 0.33 12.97 -0.22
N VAL A 129 0.49 13.86 0.78
CA VAL A 129 -0.47 14.01 1.88
C VAL A 129 -0.99 15.43 1.92
N PHE A 130 -2.31 15.56 2.07
CA PHE A 130 -3.03 16.82 2.05
C PHE A 130 -3.96 16.89 3.25
N ASP A 131 -4.17 18.09 3.76
CA ASP A 131 -5.32 18.40 4.59
C ASP A 131 -6.59 18.38 3.71
N GLN A 132 -7.74 18.10 4.33
CA GLN A 132 -9.02 18.07 3.65
C GLN A 132 -10.01 18.98 4.38
N ASP A 133 -10.90 19.60 3.62
CA ASP A 133 -12.04 20.29 4.21
C ASP A 133 -13.00 19.21 4.74
N VAL A 134 -13.20 19.19 6.06
CA VAL A 134 -14.01 18.17 6.73
C VAL A 134 -15.47 18.34 6.33
N GLN A 135 -16.05 17.32 5.71
CA GLN A 135 -17.42 17.36 5.19
C GLN A 135 -18.45 17.17 6.32
N ASN A 136 -19.73 17.38 6.03
CA ASN A 136 -20.81 17.36 7.03
C ASN A 136 -20.93 16.00 7.75
N TRP A 137 -20.88 14.90 7.00
CA TRP A 137 -20.91 13.54 7.51
C TRP A 137 -19.72 13.25 8.42
N GLN A 138 -18.52 13.61 7.99
CA GLN A 138 -17.30 13.39 8.78
C GLN A 138 -17.31 14.27 10.04
N SER A 139 -17.83 15.49 9.95
CA SER A 139 -18.04 16.37 11.11
C SER A 139 -19.02 15.76 12.12
N ALA A 140 -20.13 15.19 11.64
CA ALA A 140 -21.11 14.51 12.48
C ALA A 140 -20.52 13.25 13.15
N VAL A 141 -19.73 12.47 12.42
CA VAL A 141 -18.99 11.31 12.96
C VAL A 141 -18.04 11.76 14.06
N GLY A 142 -17.25 12.81 13.84
CA GLY A 142 -16.34 13.35 14.86
C GLY A 142 -17.06 13.81 16.13
N ALA A 143 -18.13 14.59 15.98
CA ALA A 143 -18.95 15.03 17.11
C ALA A 143 -19.56 13.85 17.88
N GLY A 144 -20.11 12.86 17.16
CA GLY A 144 -20.69 11.66 17.76
C GLY A 144 -19.66 10.78 18.49
N LEU A 145 -18.43 10.68 17.98
CA LEU A 145 -17.34 9.97 18.66
C LEU A 145 -16.96 10.66 19.98
N VAL A 146 -16.86 11.99 19.98
CA VAL A 146 -16.60 12.78 21.19
C VAL A 146 -17.74 12.63 22.20
N GLU A 147 -19.00 12.72 21.75
CA GLU A 147 -20.19 12.51 22.59
C GLU A 147 -20.22 11.09 23.20
N ALA A 148 -19.80 10.08 22.43
CA ALA A 148 -19.69 8.69 22.86
C ALA A 148 -18.47 8.42 23.78
N GLY A 149 -17.65 9.44 24.09
CA GLY A 149 -16.53 9.35 25.02
C GLY A 149 -15.17 9.00 24.38
N VAL A 150 -15.07 8.95 23.05
CA VAL A 150 -13.79 8.80 22.33
C VAL A 150 -13.06 10.14 22.33
N THR A 151 -12.47 10.45 23.48
CA THR A 151 -11.90 11.76 23.83
C THR A 151 -10.40 11.65 24.14
N PRO A 152 -9.63 12.75 24.05
CA PRO A 152 -10.04 14.13 23.70
C PRO A 152 -10.36 14.31 22.21
N ASP A 153 -10.92 15.47 21.86
CA ASP A 153 -10.87 15.97 20.48
C ASP A 153 -9.46 16.54 20.23
N ASN A 154 -8.69 15.86 19.38
CA ASN A 154 -7.32 16.22 19.05
C ASN A 154 -7.23 17.19 17.86
N GLY A 155 -8.37 17.58 17.26
CA GLY A 155 -8.39 18.40 16.05
C GLY A 155 -7.66 17.73 14.88
N PHE A 156 -7.05 18.54 14.01
CA PHE A 156 -6.21 18.03 12.92
C PHE A 156 -4.82 17.67 13.42
N THR A 157 -4.39 16.44 13.14
CA THR A 157 -3.01 16.00 13.40
C THR A 157 -2.65 14.80 12.55
N TYR A 158 -1.37 14.71 12.14
CA TYR A 158 -0.85 13.47 11.57
C TYR A 158 -0.51 12.44 12.64
N ASP A 159 -0.27 12.85 13.88
CA ASP A 159 0.15 11.93 14.94
C ASP A 159 -0.95 10.92 15.30
N HIS A 160 -0.54 9.72 15.64
CA HIS A 160 -1.42 8.71 16.19
C HIS A 160 -1.66 8.99 17.68
N LEU A 161 -2.87 9.46 18.02
CA LEU A 161 -3.25 9.84 19.38
C LEU A 161 -4.60 9.23 19.76
N VAL A 162 -4.69 8.70 20.99
CA VAL A 162 -5.98 8.32 21.59
C VAL A 162 -6.92 9.52 21.60
N GLY A 163 -8.19 9.27 21.26
CA GLY A 163 -9.23 10.30 21.11
C GLY A 163 -9.77 10.38 19.69
N THR A 164 -10.50 11.44 19.39
CA THR A 164 -11.03 11.73 18.05
C THR A 164 -10.09 12.68 17.33
N LYS A 165 -9.80 12.45 16.06
CA LYS A 165 -8.92 13.31 15.25
C LYS A 165 -9.37 13.41 13.80
N VAL A 166 -8.99 14.51 13.16
CA VAL A 166 -8.92 14.64 11.70
C VAL A 166 -7.50 14.27 11.25
N GLY A 167 -7.37 13.38 10.28
CA GLY A 167 -6.08 12.98 9.70
C GLY A 167 -5.78 13.66 8.37
N GLY A 168 -4.63 13.31 7.79
CA GLY A 168 -4.34 13.66 6.40
C GLY A 168 -5.07 12.74 5.43
N ALA A 169 -5.05 13.10 4.15
CA ALA A 169 -5.49 12.23 3.08
C ALA A 169 -4.48 12.23 1.93
N ILE A 170 -4.42 11.13 1.18
CA ILE A 170 -3.62 11.05 -0.06
C ILE A 170 -4.41 11.46 -1.30
N PHE A 171 -5.56 12.09 -1.12
CA PHE A 171 -6.32 12.73 -2.19
C PHE A 171 -6.19 14.24 -2.06
N ASP A 172 -5.94 14.94 -3.16
CA ASP A 172 -5.92 16.40 -3.18
C ASP A 172 -7.36 16.98 -3.09
N LYS A 173 -7.47 18.31 -3.00
CA LYS A 173 -8.78 19.00 -2.94
C LYS A 173 -9.63 18.81 -4.20
N ASN A 174 -9.07 18.31 -5.30
CA ASN A 174 -9.78 17.97 -6.53
C ASN A 174 -10.17 16.48 -6.58
N GLY A 175 -9.98 15.73 -5.48
CA GLY A 175 -10.23 14.30 -5.40
C GLY A 175 -9.24 13.45 -6.20
N THR A 176 -8.08 14.01 -6.59
CA THR A 176 -7.02 13.28 -7.31
C THR A 176 -6.14 12.55 -6.32
N ARG A 177 -5.98 11.24 -6.52
CA ARG A 177 -5.11 10.40 -5.70
C ARG A 177 -3.64 10.67 -6.00
N HIS A 178 -2.88 10.90 -4.94
CA HIS A 178 -1.44 10.85 -4.92
C HIS A 178 -0.98 9.52 -4.30
N THR A 179 0.06 8.92 -4.86
CA THR A 179 0.50 7.58 -4.44
C THR A 179 1.98 7.59 -4.10
N ALA A 180 2.49 6.50 -3.50
CA ALA A 180 3.93 6.35 -3.31
C ALA A 180 4.71 6.50 -4.63
N ALA A 181 4.09 6.25 -5.80
CA ALA A 181 4.74 6.42 -7.10
C ALA A 181 5.08 7.88 -7.41
N ASP A 182 4.44 8.85 -6.77
CA ASP A 182 4.74 10.28 -6.96
C ASP A 182 6.10 10.65 -6.39
N LEU A 183 6.62 9.88 -5.41
CA LEU A 183 7.98 10.03 -4.89
C LEU A 183 9.05 9.74 -5.96
N LEU A 184 8.71 9.07 -7.06
CA LEU A 184 9.62 8.87 -8.19
C LEU A 184 10.04 10.19 -8.85
N GLN A 185 9.33 11.30 -8.59
CA GLN A 185 9.76 12.63 -9.04
C GLN A 185 11.13 13.05 -8.50
N TYR A 186 11.56 12.47 -7.37
CA TYR A 186 12.88 12.70 -6.78
C TYR A 186 13.93 11.66 -7.20
N ALA A 187 13.55 10.66 -7.99
CA ALA A 187 14.49 9.64 -8.44
C ALA A 187 15.46 10.23 -9.48
N ASN A 188 16.70 9.77 -9.45
CA ASN A 188 17.63 10.06 -10.53
C ASN A 188 17.22 9.22 -11.77
N PRO A 189 16.80 9.83 -12.90
CA PRO A 189 16.35 9.09 -14.07
C PRO A 189 17.46 8.26 -14.72
N GLU A 190 18.74 8.63 -14.53
CA GLU A 190 19.89 7.83 -14.99
C GLU A 190 20.24 6.71 -14.02
N GLY A 191 19.93 6.89 -12.73
CA GLY A 191 20.18 5.92 -11.67
C GLY A 191 19.10 4.85 -11.52
N LEU A 192 17.85 5.13 -11.91
CA LEU A 192 16.71 4.23 -11.67
C LEU A 192 16.16 3.58 -12.95
N SER A 193 16.29 2.27 -13.05
CA SER A 193 15.58 1.43 -14.03
C SER A 193 14.32 0.83 -13.42
N LEU A 194 13.14 1.28 -13.86
CA LEU A 194 11.84 0.78 -13.38
C LEU A 194 11.11 -0.02 -14.46
N PHE A 195 10.77 -1.27 -14.15
CA PHE A 195 9.97 -2.13 -15.03
C PHE A 195 8.62 -2.54 -14.41
N LEU A 196 7.55 -2.24 -15.15
CA LEU A 196 6.18 -2.71 -14.89
C LEU A 196 5.94 -4.09 -15.48
N HIS A 197 4.85 -4.75 -15.05
CA HIS A 197 4.48 -6.11 -15.44
C HIS A 197 5.63 -7.12 -15.29
N ALA A 198 6.49 -6.87 -14.30
CA ALA A 198 7.69 -7.62 -14.01
C ALA A 198 7.43 -8.69 -12.95
N THR A 199 6.94 -9.86 -13.38
CA THR A 199 6.77 -11.00 -12.49
C THR A 199 8.08 -11.75 -12.28
N LEU A 200 8.53 -11.83 -11.02
CA LEU A 200 9.68 -12.62 -10.62
C LEU A 200 9.32 -14.11 -10.52
N LYS A 201 10.26 -14.97 -10.90
CA LYS A 201 10.23 -16.40 -10.57
C LYS A 201 11.54 -16.77 -9.90
N ALA A 202 11.49 -17.01 -8.60
CA ALA A 202 12.66 -17.46 -7.84
C ALA A 202 13.10 -18.85 -8.34
N LYS A 203 14.39 -18.99 -8.67
CA LYS A 203 15.03 -20.29 -8.95
C LYS A 203 16.54 -20.20 -8.68
N GLY A 204 16.97 -20.61 -7.49
CA GLY A 204 18.39 -20.69 -7.11
C GLY A 204 18.94 -19.46 -6.38
N LEU A 205 20.27 -19.42 -6.21
CA LEU A 205 21.01 -18.43 -5.40
C LEU A 205 20.62 -16.96 -5.70
N TRP A 206 20.51 -16.17 -4.62
CA TRP A 206 20.22 -14.72 -4.57
C TRP A 206 21.27 -13.83 -5.26
N SER A 207 22.27 -14.39 -5.93
CA SER A 207 23.16 -13.62 -6.79
C SER A 207 22.49 -13.21 -8.11
N SER A 208 21.30 -13.73 -8.43
CA SER A 208 20.59 -13.43 -9.68
C SER A 208 19.07 -13.41 -9.52
N VAL A 209 18.42 -12.38 -10.07
CA VAL A 209 16.96 -12.30 -10.17
C VAL A 209 16.55 -12.69 -11.59
N ARG A 210 15.69 -13.70 -11.73
CA ARG A 210 15.15 -14.14 -13.02
C ARG A 210 13.70 -13.70 -13.18
N ARG A 211 13.43 -12.99 -14.28
CA ARG A 211 12.10 -12.51 -14.67
C ARG A 211 11.63 -13.21 -15.95
N TYR A 212 10.33 -13.47 -16.02
CA TYR A 212 9.68 -14.00 -17.22
C TYR A 212 8.61 -13.02 -17.71
N ALA A 213 8.98 -12.16 -18.66
CA ALA A 213 8.03 -11.72 -19.69
C ALA A 213 8.18 -12.67 -20.89
N ARG A 214 7.47 -12.45 -22.01
CA ARG A 214 7.74 -13.17 -23.28
C ARG A 214 9.24 -13.20 -23.64
N THR A 215 10.03 -12.26 -23.10
CA THR A 215 11.50 -12.25 -23.04
C THR A 215 12.01 -12.53 -21.60
N LYS A 216 12.99 -13.44 -21.47
CA LYS A 216 13.67 -13.73 -20.19
C LYS A 216 14.71 -12.66 -19.90
N HIS A 217 14.57 -11.97 -18.77
CA HIS A 217 15.56 -11.01 -18.26
C HIS A 217 16.19 -11.56 -16.98
N VAL A 218 17.51 -11.45 -16.88
CA VAL A 218 18.27 -11.83 -15.69
C VAL A 218 19.05 -10.61 -15.19
N ALA A 219 18.74 -10.15 -13.99
CA ALA A 219 19.46 -9.07 -13.33
C ALA A 219 20.42 -9.63 -12.28
N TYR A 220 21.63 -9.09 -12.23
CA TYR A 220 22.67 -9.44 -11.27
C TYR A 220 23.07 -8.22 -10.45
N LEU A 221 23.56 -8.45 -9.24
CA LEU A 221 24.28 -7.43 -8.50
C LEU A 221 25.65 -7.18 -9.15
N LYS A 222 26.13 -5.94 -9.17
CA LYS A 222 27.52 -5.64 -9.52
C LYS A 222 28.47 -6.29 -8.51
N ARG A 223 29.72 -6.56 -8.90
CA ARG A 223 30.72 -7.26 -8.08
C ARG A 223 31.43 -6.35 -7.07
N GLU A 224 30.72 -5.38 -6.50
CA GLU A 224 31.25 -4.43 -5.52
C GLU A 224 30.77 -4.82 -4.11
N LYS A 225 31.43 -4.28 -3.08
CA LYS A 225 31.00 -4.51 -1.69
C LYS A 225 29.72 -3.71 -1.42
N ASN A 226 28.80 -4.30 -0.65
CA ASN A 226 27.55 -3.67 -0.17
C ASN A 226 26.41 -3.52 -1.20
N ASN A 227 26.42 -4.31 -2.28
CA ASN A 227 25.28 -4.39 -3.21
C ASN A 227 24.22 -5.37 -2.68
N GLU A 228 22.93 -5.04 -2.83
CA GLU A 228 21.86 -5.77 -2.16
C GLU A 228 20.62 -6.02 -3.03
N ILE A 229 19.92 -7.11 -2.75
CA ILE A 229 18.54 -7.33 -3.20
C ILE A 229 17.63 -6.98 -2.04
N ILE A 230 16.74 -6.02 -2.25
CA ILE A 230 15.78 -5.56 -1.24
C ILE A 230 14.39 -6.07 -1.63
N LEU A 231 13.75 -6.77 -0.68
CA LEU A 231 12.44 -7.35 -0.88
C LEU A 231 11.36 -6.45 -0.26
N SER A 232 10.56 -5.83 -1.13
CA SER A 232 9.47 -4.91 -0.78
C SER A 232 8.13 -5.37 -1.41
N ALA A 233 7.92 -6.68 -1.50
CA ALA A 233 6.78 -7.30 -2.18
C ALA A 233 5.52 -7.43 -1.30
N GLY A 234 5.47 -6.70 -0.18
CA GLY A 234 4.38 -6.70 0.79
C GLY A 234 4.34 -7.95 1.69
N ALA A 235 3.42 -7.94 2.67
CA ALA A 235 3.28 -9.00 3.69
C ALA A 235 3.00 -10.40 3.11
N LEU A 236 2.35 -10.47 1.94
CA LEU A 236 2.09 -11.74 1.25
C LEU A 236 3.18 -12.12 0.25
N GLY A 237 3.68 -11.16 -0.54
CA GLY A 237 4.61 -11.45 -1.63
C GLY A 237 6.03 -11.73 -1.15
N SER A 238 6.47 -11.05 -0.08
CA SER A 238 7.82 -11.19 0.46
C SER A 238 8.09 -12.59 1.03
N PRO A 239 7.30 -13.12 1.99
CA PRO A 239 7.53 -14.48 2.48
C PRO A 239 7.35 -15.54 1.39
N GLN A 240 6.41 -15.35 0.45
CA GLN A 240 6.25 -16.24 -0.70
C GLN A 240 7.55 -16.33 -1.52
N LEU A 241 8.17 -15.19 -1.84
CA LEU A 241 9.41 -15.14 -2.61
C LEU A 241 10.60 -15.73 -1.84
N LEU A 242 10.69 -15.51 -0.53
CA LEU A 242 11.71 -16.14 0.33
C LEU A 242 11.59 -17.67 0.29
N MET A 243 10.39 -18.21 0.53
CA MET A 243 10.15 -19.65 0.53
C MET A 243 10.43 -20.28 -0.83
N LEU A 244 9.95 -19.68 -1.93
CA LEU A 244 10.25 -20.14 -3.30
C LEU A 244 11.75 -20.08 -3.65
N SER A 245 12.52 -19.29 -2.91
CA SER A 245 13.98 -19.19 -3.03
C SER A 245 14.73 -20.13 -2.09
N GLY A 246 14.03 -20.99 -1.36
CA GLY A 246 14.64 -21.93 -0.39
C GLY A 246 15.02 -21.29 0.94
N ILE A 247 14.44 -20.13 1.29
CA ILE A 247 14.61 -19.50 2.60
C ILE A 247 13.29 -19.58 3.36
N GLY A 248 13.25 -20.40 4.41
CA GLY A 248 12.02 -20.62 5.18
C GLY A 248 12.06 -21.84 6.10
N PRO A 249 10.91 -22.24 6.66
CA PRO A 249 10.82 -23.37 7.58
C PRO A 249 11.19 -24.67 6.88
N LYS A 250 12.15 -25.43 7.45
CA LYS A 250 12.69 -26.64 6.85
C LYS A 250 11.61 -27.63 6.43
N ASP A 251 10.70 -27.96 7.34
CA ASP A 251 9.65 -28.97 7.10
C ASP A 251 8.72 -28.58 5.94
N GLN A 252 8.38 -27.30 5.80
CA GLN A 252 7.54 -26.81 4.71
C GLN A 252 8.28 -26.83 3.37
N LEU A 253 9.56 -26.42 3.36
CA LEU A 253 10.38 -26.44 2.14
C LEU A 253 10.62 -27.87 1.65
N ASP A 254 10.92 -28.80 2.57
CA ASP A 254 11.13 -30.22 2.26
C ASP A 254 9.84 -30.86 1.72
N ALA A 255 8.67 -30.57 2.30
CA ALA A 255 7.39 -31.08 1.84
C ALA A 255 7.06 -30.66 0.39
N LEU A 256 7.57 -29.52 -0.06
CA LEU A 256 7.40 -28.98 -1.41
C LEU A 256 8.58 -29.29 -2.35
N ASN A 257 9.55 -30.11 -1.93
CA ASN A 257 10.78 -30.42 -2.67
C ASN A 257 11.57 -29.15 -3.10
N ILE A 258 11.55 -28.11 -2.28
CA ILE A 258 12.32 -26.89 -2.50
C ILE A 258 13.70 -27.07 -1.88
N LYS A 259 14.77 -26.91 -2.68
CA LYS A 259 16.15 -26.96 -2.15
C LYS A 259 16.34 -25.85 -1.11
N ILE A 260 16.60 -26.24 0.13
CA ILE A 260 16.90 -25.32 1.22
C ILE A 260 18.23 -24.61 0.95
N VAL A 261 18.16 -23.27 0.96
CA VAL A 261 19.32 -22.36 0.93
C VAL A 261 19.64 -21.92 2.35
N LEU A 262 18.62 -21.56 3.13
CA LEU A 262 18.74 -21.17 4.52
C LEU A 262 17.46 -21.55 5.27
N GLU A 263 17.61 -22.30 6.36
CA GLU A 263 16.50 -22.54 7.27
C GLU A 263 16.19 -21.25 8.05
N GLN A 264 14.94 -20.78 7.94
CA GLN A 264 14.43 -19.62 8.67
C GLN A 264 12.99 -19.93 9.13
N PRO A 265 12.80 -20.41 10.37
CA PRO A 265 11.52 -20.95 10.83
C PRO A 265 10.39 -19.92 10.90
N PHE A 266 10.70 -18.62 10.95
CA PHE A 266 9.70 -17.55 11.06
C PHE A 266 9.24 -16.97 9.72
N VAL A 267 9.81 -17.38 8.58
CA VAL A 267 9.36 -16.88 7.27
C VAL A 267 7.93 -17.36 7.01
N GLY A 268 7.03 -16.41 6.78
CA GLY A 268 5.61 -16.67 6.56
C GLY A 268 4.81 -17.03 7.81
N GLN A 269 5.41 -16.93 9.00
CA GLN A 269 4.73 -17.08 10.28
C GLN A 269 4.27 -15.72 10.83
N ASP A 270 3.48 -15.73 11.90
CA ASP A 270 2.99 -14.55 12.63
C ASP A 270 2.31 -13.49 11.74
N MET A 271 1.60 -13.95 10.69
CA MET A 271 0.81 -13.08 9.83
C MET A 271 -0.42 -12.59 10.61
N ALA A 272 -0.59 -11.28 10.66
CA ALA A 272 -1.72 -10.62 11.30
C ALA A 272 -2.52 -9.81 10.27
N ASP A 273 -3.84 -9.86 10.41
CA ASP A 273 -4.80 -9.02 9.69
C ASP A 273 -5.79 -8.48 10.72
N ASN A 274 -5.92 -7.15 10.81
CA ASN A 274 -6.78 -6.53 11.81
C ASN A 274 -8.26 -6.81 11.45
N PRO A 275 -9.09 -7.30 12.39
CA PRO A 275 -10.48 -7.57 12.09
C PRO A 275 -11.23 -6.26 11.83
N LEU A 276 -11.89 -6.18 10.68
CA LEU A 276 -12.81 -5.09 10.34
C LEU A 276 -14.25 -5.53 10.62
N ASN A 277 -14.93 -4.79 11.50
CA ASN A 277 -16.36 -4.93 11.72
C ASN A 277 -17.08 -3.71 11.14
N VAL A 278 -18.13 -3.93 10.36
CA VAL A 278 -18.82 -2.85 9.63
C VAL A 278 -20.26 -2.72 10.11
N LEU A 279 -20.67 -1.49 10.42
CA LEU A 279 -22.05 -1.11 10.65
C LEU A 279 -22.55 -0.30 9.46
N PHE A 280 -23.65 -0.74 8.83
CA PHE A 280 -24.31 0.02 7.78
C PHE A 280 -25.46 0.82 8.37
N ILE A 281 -25.42 2.14 8.20
CA ILE A 281 -26.46 3.05 8.65
C ILE A 281 -27.19 3.57 7.41
N PRO A 282 -28.40 3.09 7.11
CA PRO A 282 -29.20 3.66 6.04
C PRO A 282 -29.62 5.08 6.42
N SER A 283 -29.45 6.04 5.51
CA SER A 283 -29.90 7.41 5.70
C SER A 283 -31.19 7.67 4.91
N PRO A 284 -32.23 8.26 5.53
CA PRO A 284 -33.43 8.68 4.82
C PRO A 284 -33.23 9.96 4.01
N ILE A 285 -32.09 10.64 4.14
CA ILE A 285 -31.71 11.81 3.35
C ILE A 285 -30.40 11.55 2.63
N GLY A 286 -30.18 12.21 1.50
CA GLY A 286 -28.89 12.19 0.81
C GLY A 286 -27.76 12.62 1.75
N VAL A 287 -26.70 11.81 1.80
CA VAL A 287 -25.44 12.12 2.48
C VAL A 287 -24.38 12.29 1.41
N GLU A 288 -23.56 13.32 1.53
CA GLU A 288 -22.49 13.57 0.57
C GLU A 288 -21.47 12.42 0.55
N ARG A 289 -20.86 12.19 -0.61
CA ARG A 289 -19.78 11.21 -0.73
C ARG A 289 -18.56 11.71 0.03
N SER A 290 -18.13 10.95 1.03
CA SER A 290 -16.92 11.24 1.79
C SER A 290 -16.17 9.96 2.11
N LEU A 291 -14.86 9.96 1.81
CA LEU A 291 -13.94 8.95 2.32
C LEU A 291 -13.56 9.29 3.77
N VAL A 292 -12.73 8.44 4.37
CA VAL A 292 -12.29 8.60 5.76
C VAL A 292 -11.51 9.92 5.91
N GLN A 293 -12.00 10.80 6.78
CA GLN A 293 -11.33 12.05 7.18
C GLN A 293 -11.16 12.12 8.70
N VAL A 294 -12.10 11.53 9.45
CA VAL A 294 -12.08 11.44 10.91
C VAL A 294 -11.80 10.01 11.36
N ALA A 295 -10.96 9.88 12.39
CA ALA A 295 -10.70 8.62 13.08
C ALA A 295 -10.87 8.78 14.59
N GLY A 296 -11.55 7.82 15.21
CA GLY A 296 -11.60 7.64 16.65
C GLY A 296 -10.64 6.53 17.08
N ILE A 297 -9.71 6.83 17.98
CA ILE A 297 -8.72 5.89 18.50
C ILE A 297 -9.01 5.65 19.97
N THR A 298 -9.38 4.42 20.33
CA THR A 298 -9.73 4.09 21.72
C THR A 298 -8.50 3.67 22.53
N PRO A 299 -8.49 3.85 23.87
CA PRO A 299 -7.39 3.40 24.72
C PRO A 299 -7.15 1.87 24.70
N PHE A 300 -8.15 1.11 24.24
CA PHE A 300 -8.11 -0.36 24.17
C PHE A 300 -7.80 -0.88 22.75
N GLY A 301 -7.32 -0.01 21.85
CA GLY A 301 -6.75 -0.41 20.56
C GLY A 301 -7.77 -0.64 19.44
N SER A 302 -8.93 0.05 19.48
CA SER A 302 -9.88 0.07 18.37
C SER A 302 -9.78 1.37 17.57
N TYR A 303 -9.93 1.23 16.25
CA TYR A 303 -9.97 2.33 15.30
C TYR A 303 -11.38 2.42 14.72
N ILE A 304 -12.00 3.60 14.84
CA ILE A 304 -13.36 3.85 14.36
C ILE A 304 -13.26 4.89 13.24
N GLU A 305 -13.63 4.47 12.04
CA GLU A 305 -13.60 5.28 10.83
C GLU A 305 -14.95 5.17 10.12
N ALA A 306 -15.29 6.16 9.31
CA ALA A 306 -16.53 6.16 8.55
C ALA A 306 -16.30 6.64 7.12
N ILE A 307 -17.07 6.09 6.20
CA ILE A 307 -17.28 6.62 4.84
C ILE A 307 -18.77 6.97 4.69
N GLY A 308 -19.08 7.99 3.90
CA GLY A 308 -20.45 8.48 3.67
C GLY A 308 -20.81 8.48 2.18
N GLY A 309 -22.10 8.35 1.87
CA GLY A 309 -22.63 8.55 0.51
C GLY A 309 -22.36 7.41 -0.51
N PHE A 310 -21.90 6.24 -0.06
CA PHE A 310 -21.67 5.07 -0.92
C PHE A 310 -22.81 4.04 -0.82
N ASN A 311 -23.33 3.55 -1.96
CA ASN A 311 -24.27 2.42 -1.98
C ASN A 311 -23.49 1.11 -1.99
N VAL A 312 -23.22 0.59 -0.80
CA VAL A 312 -22.39 -0.60 -0.54
C VAL A 312 -23.18 -1.89 -0.36
N ILE A 313 -24.50 -1.80 -0.35
CA ILE A 313 -25.42 -2.93 -0.11
C ILE A 313 -26.24 -3.32 -1.35
N PHE A 314 -25.96 -2.70 -2.51
CA PHE A 314 -26.63 -2.95 -3.80
C PHE A 314 -28.17 -2.97 -3.70
N VAL A 315 -28.75 -2.30 -2.70
CA VAL A 315 -30.19 -2.15 -2.57
C VAL A 315 -30.69 -1.14 -3.58
N ASN A 316 -31.89 -1.37 -4.05
CA ASN A 316 -32.56 -0.49 -4.99
C ASN A 316 -32.79 0.87 -4.31
N LEU A 317 -32.16 1.91 -4.86
CA LEU A 317 -32.20 3.27 -4.30
C LEU A 317 -33.62 3.84 -4.26
N SER A 318 -34.56 3.30 -5.05
CA SER A 318 -35.97 3.66 -4.99
C SER A 318 -36.65 3.32 -3.66
N ASP A 319 -36.07 2.39 -2.90
CA ASP A 319 -36.65 1.92 -1.64
C ASP A 319 -36.30 2.85 -0.46
N TYR A 320 -35.41 3.83 -0.68
CA TYR A 320 -35.03 4.87 0.27
C TYR A 320 -35.46 6.24 -0.26
N GLN A 321 -36.53 6.78 0.32
CA GLN A 321 -37.08 8.08 -0.04
C GLN A 321 -36.14 9.22 0.42
N GLY A 322 -35.11 9.51 -0.36
CA GLY A 322 -34.19 10.63 -0.04
C GLY A 322 -33.08 10.91 -1.05
N TYR A 323 -32.95 10.11 -2.11
CA TYR A 323 -31.91 10.31 -3.11
C TYR A 323 -32.39 11.23 -4.25
N THR A 324 -31.90 12.46 -4.29
CA THR A 324 -31.81 13.24 -5.54
C THR A 324 -30.47 12.92 -6.19
N PRO A 325 -30.42 12.22 -7.33
CA PRO A 325 -29.21 12.20 -8.14
C PRO A 325 -28.99 13.63 -8.63
N GLU A 326 -27.89 14.27 -8.25
CA GLU A 326 -27.40 15.40 -9.04
C GLU A 326 -27.00 14.87 -10.42
N VAL A 327 -27.48 15.58 -11.46
CA VAL A 327 -27.36 15.28 -12.89
C VAL A 327 -26.03 15.79 -13.42
#